data_AF-A0A938B2N9-F1
#
_entry.id   AF-A0A938B2N9-F1
#
_cell.length_a   1.000
_cell.length_b   1.000
_cell.length_c   1.000
_cell.angle_alpha   90.00
_cell.angle_beta   90.00
_cell.angle_gamma   90.00
#
_symmetry.space_group_name_H-M   'P 1'
#
loop_
_entity.id
_entity.type
_entity.pdbx_description
1 polymer ?
#
loop_
_entity_poly.entity_id
_entity_poly.type
_entity_poly.pdbx_seq_one_letter_code
_entity_poly.pdbx_strand_id
1 'polypeptide(L)' 'MLKKTPYRRKRLGQVFLRDAHVVADILQRAALAPDDTVLEIGPGRGIMTTALAERVQALYAIEIDPQYARP' A
#
# COMPACT_ATOMS: atom_id res chain seq x y z
N MET A 1 10.78 14.58 23.44
CA MET A 1 9.54 14.55 22.63
C MET A 1 9.42 13.14 22.02
N LEU A 2 8.58 12.27 22.57
CA LEU A 2 8.48 10.88 22.14
C LEU A 2 8.01 10.82 20.68
N LYS A 3 8.91 10.44 19.75
CA LYS A 3 8.54 10.04 18.39
C LYS A 3 7.60 8.84 18.51
N LYS A 4 6.29 9.05 18.45
CA LYS A 4 5.29 7.97 18.47
C LYS A 4 5.51 7.13 17.22
N THR A 5 6.06 5.93 17.40
CA THR A 5 6.09 4.88 16.38
C THR A 5 4.69 4.75 15.76
N PRO A 6 4.54 4.67 14.42
CA PRO A 6 3.23 4.57 13.80
C PRO A 6 2.50 3.32 14.33
N TYR A 7 1.45 3.58 15.12
CA TYR A 7 0.72 2.57 15.86
C TYR A 7 -0.17 1.75 14.93
N ARG A 8 -0.14 0.43 15.09
CA ARG A 8 -1.08 -0.48 14.44
C ARG A 8 -2.39 -0.48 15.22
N ARG A 9 -3.50 -0.18 14.56
CA ARG A 9 -4.84 -0.35 15.13
C ARG A 9 -5.31 -1.78 14.92
N LYS A 10 -5.21 -2.61 15.97
CA LYS A 10 -5.65 -4.01 15.94
C LYS A 10 -7.09 -4.17 15.44
N ARG A 11 -8.01 -3.27 15.82
CA ARG A 11 -9.41 -3.28 15.38
C ARG A 11 -9.59 -3.11 13.86
N LEU A 12 -8.62 -2.49 13.19
CA LEU A 12 -8.62 -2.32 11.73
C LEU A 12 -7.84 -3.44 11.01
N GLY A 13 -7.39 -4.48 11.71
CA GLY A 13 -6.65 -5.59 11.10
C GLY A 13 -5.28 -5.23 10.53
N GLN A 14 -4.70 -4.08 10.92
CA GLN A 14 -3.47 -3.58 10.31
C GLN A 14 -2.25 -4.50 10.57
N VAL A 15 -1.84 -5.22 9.53
CA VAL A 15 -0.57 -5.95 9.44
C VAL A 15 0.19 -5.38 8.24
N PHE A 16 1.24 -4.63 8.53
CA PHE A 16 1.98 -3.92 7.49
C PHE A 16 3.07 -4.78 6.90
N LEU A 17 3.03 -4.94 5.58
CA LEU A 17 4.11 -5.52 4.79
C LEU A 17 5.40 -4.69 4.94
N ARG A 18 6.54 -5.38 4.97
CA ARG A 18 7.88 -4.79 5.13
C ARG A 18 8.93 -5.42 4.22
N ASP A 19 8.63 -6.59 3.66
CA ASP A 19 9.56 -7.36 2.85
C ASP A 19 9.39 -6.98 1.37
N ALA A 20 10.46 -6.45 0.78
CA ALA A 20 10.47 -6.03 -0.62
C ALA A 20 10.42 -7.23 -1.58
N HIS A 21 10.91 -8.41 -1.19
CA HIS A 21 10.84 -9.61 -2.02
C HIS A 21 9.39 -10.06 -2.19
N VAL A 22 8.60 -10.04 -1.12
CA VAL A 22 7.16 -10.34 -1.19
C VAL A 22 6.43 -9.33 -2.08
N VAL A 23 6.79 -8.05 -2.02
CA VAL A 23 6.22 -7.04 -2.92
C VAL A 23 6.55 -7.37 -4.38
N ALA A 24 7.81 -7.66 -4.69
CA ALA A 24 8.24 -8.01 -6.03
C ALA A 24 7.52 -9.26 -6.56
N ASP A 25 7.39 -10.31 -5.74
CA ASP A 25 6.69 -11.54 -6.10
C ASP A 25 5.20 -11.29 -6.40
N ILE A 26 4.54 -10.45 -5.60
CA ILE A 26 3.14 -10.06 -5.84
C ILE A 26 3.02 -9.33 -7.17
N LEU A 27 3.89 -8.34 -7.44
CA LEU A 27 3.85 -7.55 -8.67
C LEU A 27 4.12 -8.40 -9.91
N GLN A 28 5.08 -9.33 -9.82
CA GLN A 28 5.37 -10.26 -10.91
C GLN A 28 4.16 -11.14 -11.24
N ARG A 29 3.44 -11.62 -10.22
CA ARG A 29 2.25 -12.46 -10.39
C ARG A 29 1.01 -11.68 -10.82
N ALA A 30 0.93 -10.39 -10.47
CA ALA A 30 -0.17 -9.52 -10.86
C ALA A 30 -0.20 -9.25 -12.38
N ALA A 31 0.93 -9.44 -13.07
CA ALA A 31 1.04 -9.33 -14.53
C ALA A 31 0.44 -8.02 -15.10
N LEU A 32 0.70 -6.92 -14.40
CA LEU A 32 0.16 -5.60 -14.73
C LEU A 32 0.74 -5.05 -16.03
N ALA A 33 -0.11 -4.42 -16.84
CA ALA A 33 0.26 -3.65 -18.01
C ALA A 33 0.35 -2.14 -17.69
N PRO A 34 1.15 -1.35 -18.44
CA PRO A 34 1.30 0.08 -18.19
C PRO A 34 0.00 0.90 -18.32
N ASP A 35 -0.99 0.43 -19.06
CA ASP A 35 -2.30 1.06 -19.27
C ASP A 35 -3.35 0.64 -18.23
N ASP A 36 -2.99 -0.25 -17.30
CA ASP A 36 -3.92 -0.72 -16.27
C ASP A 36 -4.35 0.41 -15.32
N THR A 37 -5.56 0.24 -14.81
CA THR A 37 -6.09 0.99 -13.67
C THR A 37 -6.25 0.05 -12.49
N VAL A 38 -5.56 0.36 -11.38
CA VAL A 38 -5.54 -0.49 -10.19
C VAL A 38 -6.27 0.20 -9.03
N LEU A 39 -7.01 -0.60 -8.26
CA LEU A 39 -7.58 -0.20 -6.98
C LEU A 39 -6.85 -0.95 -5.84
N GLU A 40 -6.23 -0.19 -4.94
CA GLU A 40 -5.61 -0.71 -3.72
C GLU A 40 -6.53 -0.47 -2.52
N ILE A 41 -6.83 -1.55 -1.79
CA ILE A 41 -7.59 -1.49 -0.53
C ILE A 41 -6.62 -1.62 0.64
N GLY A 42 -6.61 -0.62 1.53
CA GLY A 42 -5.75 -0.59 2.70
C GLY A 42 -4.26 -0.37 2.37
N PRO A 43 -3.90 0.74 1.71
CA PRO A 43 -2.50 1.05 1.36
C PRO A 43 -1.59 1.14 2.60
N GLY A 44 -2.14 1.52 3.76
CA GLY A 44 -1.41 1.56 5.01
C GLY A 44 -0.14 2.41 4.93
N ARG A 45 1.03 1.77 4.98
CA ARG A 45 2.33 2.47 4.89
C ARG A 45 2.79 2.78 3.47
N GLY A 46 2.05 2.34 2.45
CA GLY A 46 2.31 2.68 1.06
C GLY A 46 3.38 1.86 0.36
N ILE A 47 3.91 0.78 0.97
CA ILE A 47 4.97 -0.03 0.35
C ILE A 47 4.53 -0.65 -0.99
N MET A 48 3.27 -1.11 -1.07
CA MET A 48 2.69 -1.62 -2.30
C MET A 48 2.23 -0.47 -3.20
N THR A 49 1.61 0.57 -2.63
CA THR A 49 1.19 1.78 -3.34
C THR A 49 2.30 2.39 -4.19
N THR A 50 3.49 2.62 -3.62
CA THR A 50 4.63 3.18 -4.36
C THR A 50 5.01 2.27 -5.53
N ALA A 51 5.09 0.97 -5.29
CA ALA A 51 5.52 0.02 -6.32
C ALA A 51 4.46 -0.16 -7.43
N LEU A 52 3.17 -0.05 -7.11
CA LEU A 52 2.08 -0.06 -8.09
C LEU A 52 2.08 1.24 -8.92
N ALA A 53 2.20 2.40 -8.27
CA ALA A 53 2.13 3.71 -8.92
C ALA A 53 3.22 3.91 -10.00
N GLU A 54 4.38 3.25 -9.85
CA GLU A 54 5.45 3.27 -10.85
C GLU A 54 5.16 2.44 -12.12
N ARG A 55 4.13 1.60 -12.11
CA ARG A 55 3.90 0.54 -13.12
C ARG A 55 2.63 0.69 -13.94
N VAL A 56 1.65 1.44 -13.46
CA VAL A 56 0.29 1.49 -14.04
C VAL A 56 -0.13 2.91 -14.35
N GLN A 57 -1.07 3.07 -15.28
CA GLN A 57 -1.55 4.38 -15.72
C GLN A 57 -2.28 5.12 -14.61
N ALA A 58 -3.08 4.41 -13.82
CA ALA A 58 -3.83 4.99 -12.73
C ALA A 58 -3.88 4.05 -11.52
N LEU A 59 -3.68 4.61 -10.33
CA LEU A 59 -3.82 3.92 -9.06
C LEU A 59 -4.78 4.69 -8.16
N TYR A 60 -5.83 4.03 -7.72
CA TYR A 60 -6.75 4.52 -6.69
C TYR A 60 -6.47 3.77 -5.39
N ALA A 61 -6.34 4.48 -4.28
CA ALA A 61 -6.12 3.86 -2.97
C ALA A 61 -7.25 4.24 -2.01
N ILE A 62 -7.82 3.25 -1.32
CA ILE A 62 -8.87 3.45 -0.31
C ILE A 62 -8.31 3.05 1.05
N GLU A 63 -8.24 4.01 1.98
CA GLU A 63 -7.75 3.80 3.34
C GLU A 63 -8.79 4.25 4.36
N ILE A 64 -9.11 3.36 5.30
CA ILE A 64 -10.09 3.61 6.35
C ILE A 64 -9.46 4.30 7.56
N ASP A 65 -8.15 4.16 7.78
CA ASP A 65 -7.43 4.82 8.85
C ASP A 65 -7.08 6.27 8.46
N PRO A 66 -7.66 7.30 9.11
CA PRO A 66 -7.39 8.70 8.79
C PRO A 66 -5.94 9.14 9.06
N GLN A 67 -5.12 8.32 9.71
CA GLN A 67 -3.69 8.57 9.87
C GLN A 67 -2.90 8.24 8.60
N TYR A 68 -3.35 7.26 7.83
CA TYR A 68 -2.70 6.80 6.60
C TYR A 68 -3.40 7.29 5.33
N ALA A 69 -4.65 7.77 5.44
CA ALA A 69 -5.41 8.34 4.32
C ALA A 69 -5.07 9.81 3.99
N ARG A 70 -4.07 10.40 4.66
CA ARG A 70 -3.70 11.80 4.41
C ARG A 70 -2.78 11.88 3.18
N PRO A 71 -2.98 12.86 2.29
CA PRO A 71 -2.06 13.12 1.19
C PRO A 71 -0.68 13.55 1.69
#